data_AF-A0A497AHZ1-F1
#
_entry.id   AF-A0A497AHZ1-F1
#
_cell.length_a   1.000
_cell.length_b   1.000
_cell.length_c   1.000
_cell.angle_alpha   90.00
_cell.angle_beta   90.00
_cell.angle_gamma   90.00
#
_symmetry.space_group_name_H-M   'P 1'
#
loop_
_entity.id
_entity.type
_entity.pdbx_description
1 polymer ?
#
loop_
_entity_poly.entity_id
_entity_poly.type
_entity_poly.pdbx_seq_one_letter_code
_entity_poly.pdbx_strand_id
1 'polypeptide(L)'
;VEEATALFNRCVDHLKEQERATIDYYASDLADVAVGVINCWLTLQDARSTDRKRDLAAVYITETMPVLRSKVDVLRALDPAPLLAKETILTETF
;
A
#
# COMPACT_ATOMS: atom_id res chain seq x y z
N VAL A 1 2.44 14.46 1.20
CA VAL A 1 1.34 13.50 1.52
C VAL A 1 0.32 13.38 0.40
N GLU A 2 0.00 14.47 -0.31
CA GLU A 2 -1.00 14.48 -1.39
C GLU A 2 -0.77 13.40 -2.46
N GLU A 3 0.48 13.20 -2.92
CA GLU A 3 0.82 12.12 -3.86
C GLU A 3 0.43 10.75 -3.32
N ALA A 4 0.85 10.43 -2.08
CA ALA A 4 0.59 9.14 -1.46
C ALA A 4 -0.92 8.92 -1.23
N THR A 5 -1.65 9.95 -0.82
CA THR A 5 -3.12 9.91 -0.71
C THR A 5 -3.80 9.69 -2.05
N ALA A 6 -3.34 10.36 -3.12
CA ALA A 6 -3.90 10.18 -4.46
C ALA A 6 -3.61 8.78 -5.03
N LEU A 7 -2.41 8.24 -4.77
CA LEU A 7 -2.07 6.85 -5.12
C LEU A 7 -2.97 5.87 -4.37
N PHE A 8 -3.14 6.05 -3.06
CA PHE A 8 -4.01 5.21 -2.25
C PHE A 8 -5.45 5.21 -2.75
N ASN A 9 -6.05 6.39 -3.00
CA ASN A 9 -7.42 6.48 -3.50
C ASN A 9 -7.59 5.73 -4.84
N ARG A 10 -6.63 5.85 -5.75
CA ARG A 10 -6.65 5.08 -7.01
C ARG A 10 -6.58 3.57 -6.78
N CYS A 11 -5.77 3.11 -5.81
CA CYS A 11 -5.72 1.69 -5.46
C CYS A 11 -7.04 1.21 -4.84
N VAL A 12 -7.69 2.00 -3.98
CA VAL A 12 -9.03 1.71 -3.44
C VAL A 12 -10.04 1.57 -4.57
N ASP A 13 -10.07 2.55 -5.47
CA ASP A 13 -10.99 2.58 -6.60
C ASP A 13 -10.76 1.42 -7.57
N HIS A 14 -9.50 1.06 -7.82
CA HIS A 14 -9.19 -0.06 -8.69
C HIS A 14 -9.52 -1.42 -8.05
N LEU A 15 -9.20 -1.61 -6.76
CA LEU A 15 -9.41 -2.88 -6.08
C LEU A 15 -10.90 -3.17 -5.86
N LYS A 16 -11.72 -2.16 -5.54
CA LYS A 16 -13.16 -2.37 -5.30
C LYS A 16 -13.94 -2.84 -6.54
N GLU A 17 -13.37 -2.65 -7.74
CA GLU A 17 -13.96 -3.07 -9.02
C GLU A 17 -13.65 -4.53 -9.38
N GLN A 18 -12.85 -5.22 -8.56
CA GLN A 18 -12.38 -6.58 -8.83
C GLN A 18 -13.30 -7.65 -8.26
N GLU A 19 -13.08 -8.88 -8.68
CA GLU A 19 -13.75 -10.04 -8.10
C GLU A 19 -13.35 -10.26 -6.63
N ARG A 20 -14.25 -10.90 -5.88
CA ARG A 20 -14.12 -11.03 -4.43
C ARG A 20 -12.81 -11.72 -4.00
N ALA A 21 -12.37 -12.75 -4.74
CA ALA A 21 -11.13 -13.46 -4.44
C ALA A 21 -9.90 -12.55 -4.56
N THR A 22 -9.85 -11.69 -5.57
CA THR A 22 -8.79 -10.69 -5.76
C THR A 22 -8.82 -9.65 -4.67
N ILE A 23 -10.02 -9.15 -4.31
CA ILE A 23 -10.20 -8.21 -3.19
C ILE A 23 -9.67 -8.82 -1.89
N ASP A 24 -10.10 -10.03 -1.54
CA ASP A 24 -9.76 -10.66 -0.28
C ASP A 24 -8.24 -10.95 -0.19
N TYR A 25 -7.59 -11.28 -1.31
CA TYR A 25 -6.14 -11.51 -1.35
C TYR A 25 -5.34 -10.21 -1.21
N TYR A 26 -5.67 -9.18 -2.01
CA TYR A 26 -4.91 -7.92 -2.06
C TYR A 26 -5.34 -6.87 -1.02
N ALA A 27 -6.37 -7.14 -0.22
CA ALA A 27 -6.80 -6.23 0.86
C ALA A 27 -5.66 -5.93 1.85
N SER A 28 -4.76 -6.88 2.11
CA SER A 28 -3.61 -6.65 2.98
C SER A 28 -2.64 -5.63 2.41
N ASP A 29 -2.33 -5.71 1.11
CA ASP A 29 -1.47 -4.73 0.45
C ASP A 29 -2.10 -3.33 0.46
N LEU A 30 -3.43 -3.25 0.26
CA LEU A 30 -4.15 -1.98 0.35
C LEU A 30 -4.10 -1.39 1.77
N ALA A 31 -4.24 -2.23 2.80
CA ALA A 31 -4.12 -1.82 4.19
C ALA A 31 -2.71 -1.30 4.51
N ASP A 32 -1.67 -1.95 4.00
CA ASP A 32 -0.28 -1.49 4.18
C ASP A 32 -0.03 -0.11 3.55
N VAL A 33 -0.60 0.15 2.36
CA VAL A 33 -0.55 1.48 1.74
C VAL A 33 -1.27 2.50 2.62
N ALA A 34 -2.45 2.17 3.17
CA ALA A 34 -3.19 3.06 4.07
C ALA A 34 -2.36 3.42 5.31
N VAL A 35 -1.73 2.44 5.95
CA VAL A 35 -0.84 2.65 7.11
C VAL A 35 0.30 3.58 6.75
N GLY A 36 0.95 3.37 5.60
CA GLY A 36 2.03 4.24 5.13
C GLY A 36 1.58 5.69 4.89
N VAL A 37 0.41 5.91 4.29
CA VAL A 37 -0.17 7.25 4.10
C VAL A 37 -0.43 7.93 5.44
N ILE A 38 -1.06 7.22 6.38
CA ILE A 38 -1.38 7.74 7.71
C ILE A 38 -0.10 8.11 8.47
N ASN A 39 0.90 7.24 8.46
CA ASN A 39 2.18 7.50 9.14
C ASN A 39 2.91 8.71 8.54
N CYS A 40 2.93 8.84 7.21
CA CYS A 40 3.47 10.03 6.54
C CYS A 40 2.71 11.30 6.95
N TRP A 41 1.39 11.24 7.08
CA TRP A 41 0.58 12.37 7.53
C TRP A 41 0.87 12.77 8.98
N LEU A 42 0.89 11.80 9.90
CA LEU A 42 1.22 12.03 11.31
C LEU A 42 2.63 12.60 11.47
N THR A 43 3.60 12.06 10.73
CA THR A 43 4.99 12.51 10.75
C THR A 43 5.13 13.96 10.26
N LEU A 44 4.42 14.33 9.19
CA LEU A 44 4.39 15.72 8.69
C LEU A 44 3.67 16.68 9.65
N GLN A 45 2.68 16.20 10.40
CA GLN A 45 2.03 17.01 11.42
C GLN A 45 3.00 17.31 12.58
N ASP A 46 3.74 16.30 13.05
CA ASP A 46 4.73 16.42 14.11
C ASP A 46 5.94 17.27 13.69
N ALA A 47 6.33 17.24 12.41
CA ALA A 47 7.39 18.05 11.81
C ALA A 47 7.21 19.57 11.99
N ARG A 48 5.99 20.04 12.27
CA ARG A 48 5.68 21.45 12.47
C ARG A 48 6.12 21.97 13.85
N SER A 49 6.44 21.08 14.79
CA SER A 49 6.73 21.44 16.17
C SER A 49 8.15 21.97 16.39
N THR A 50 9.16 21.38 15.75
CA THR A 50 10.58 21.72 15.94
C THR A 50 11.39 21.42 14.67
N ASP A 51 12.55 22.06 14.51
CA ASP A 51 13.45 21.80 13.37
C ASP A 51 13.92 20.34 13.35
N ARG A 52 14.26 19.77 14.51
CA ARG A 52 14.66 18.36 14.62
C ARG A 52 13.58 17.38 14.15
N LYS A 53 12.31 17.67 14.42
CA LYS A 53 11.19 16.86 13.93
C LYS A 53 11.00 17.01 12.42
N ARG A 54 11.32 18.18 11.87
CA ARG A 54 11.30 18.44 10.42
C ARG A 54 12.37 17.61 9.70
N ASP A 55 13.58 17.55 10.24
CA ASP A 55 14.67 16.72 9.70
C ASP A 55 14.32 15.23 9.74
N LEU A 56 13.77 14.76 10.88
CA LEU A 56 13.34 13.38 11.02
C LEU A 56 12.23 13.01 10.01
N ALA A 57 11.28 13.93 9.80
CA ALA A 57 10.21 13.72 8.82
C ALA A 57 10.74 13.61 7.40
N ALA A 58 11.76 14.40 7.02
CA ALA A 58 12.38 14.30 5.72
C ALA A 58 13.00 12.92 5.51
N VAL A 59 13.77 12.42 6.47
CA VAL A 59 14.38 11.07 6.42
C VAL A 59 13.30 10.00 6.31
N TYR A 60 12.31 10.02 7.20
CA TYR A 60 11.23 9.02 7.22
C TYR A 60 10.46 8.94 5.90
N ILE A 61 10.11 10.10 5.30
CA ILE A 61 9.39 10.15 4.04
C ILE A 61 10.27 9.62 2.90
N THR A 62 11.55 10.00 2.85
CA THR A 62 12.48 9.50 1.83
C THR A 62 12.63 7.98 1.87
N GLU A 63 12.63 7.37 3.06
CA GLU A 63 12.71 5.92 3.22
C GLU A 63 11.37 5.21 2.94
N THR A 64 10.24 5.82 3.33
CA THR A 64 8.92 5.18 3.24
C THR A 64 8.33 5.24 1.83
N MET A 65 8.56 6.33 1.08
CA MET A 65 7.93 6.53 -0.23
C MET A 65 8.26 5.43 -1.26
N PRO A 66 9.49 4.91 -1.38
CA PRO A 66 9.79 3.79 -2.27
C PRO A 66 9.01 2.52 -1.93
N VAL A 67 8.88 2.19 -0.64
CA VAL A 67 8.12 1.02 -0.17
C VAL A 67 6.64 1.17 -0.52
N LEU A 68 6.09 2.37 -0.29
CA LEU A 68 4.70 2.67 -0.62
C LEU A 68 4.44 2.57 -2.12
N ARG A 69 5.36 3.07 -2.96
CA ARG A 69 5.27 2.95 -4.42
C ARG A 69 5.31 1.50 -4.89
N SER A 70 6.20 0.67 -4.32
CA SER A 70 6.26 -0.75 -4.66
C SER A 70 4.95 -1.48 -4.36
N LYS A 71 4.30 -1.19 -3.22
CA LYS A 71 2.97 -1.76 -2.89
C LYS A 71 1.87 -1.25 -3.81
N VAL A 72 1.93 0.02 -4.20
CA VAL A 72 1.01 0.58 -5.20
C VAL A 72 1.18 -0.12 -6.55
N ASP A 73 2.41 -0.46 -6.95
CA ASP A 73 2.65 -1.19 -8.21
C ASP A 73 2.08 -2.61 -8.17
N VAL A 74 2.18 -3.30 -7.03
CA VAL A 74 1.48 -4.59 -6.81
C VAL A 74 -0.03 -4.43 -6.97
N LEU A 75 -0.62 -3.43 -6.32
CA LEU A 75 -2.05 -3.15 -6.37
C LEU A 75 -2.54 -2.63 -7.73
N ARG A 76 -1.64 -2.15 -8.60
CA ARG A 76 -1.95 -1.79 -9.99
C ARG A 76 -1.88 -2.98 -10.93
N ALA A 77 -0.98 -3.93 -10.63
CA ALA A 77 -0.83 -5.12 -11.44
C ALA A 77 -1.94 -6.13 -11.18
N LEU A 78 -2.34 -6.29 -9.90
CA LEU A 78 -3.32 -7.29 -9.44
C LEU A 78 -3.10 -8.65 -10.13
N ASP A 79 -1.86 -9.10 -10.11
CA ASP A 79 -1.44 -10.30 -10.81
C ASP A 79 -2.32 -11.50 -10.38
N PRO A 80 -2.97 -12.21 -11.32
CA PRO A 80 -3.77 -13.37 -10.98
C PRO A 80 -2.92 -14.59 -10.57
N ALA A 81 -1.62 -14.60 -10.85
CA ALA A 81 -0.74 -15.75 -10.62
C ALA A 81 -0.79 -16.31 -9.19
N PRO A 82 -0.80 -15.51 -8.10
CA PRO A 82 -0.89 -16.05 -6.75
C PRO A 82 -2.22 -16.75 -6.46
N LEU A 83 -3.33 -16.28 -7.06
CA LEU A 83 -4.64 -16.90 -6.92
C LEU A 83 -4.71 -18.23 -7.67
N LEU A 84 -4.17 -18.28 -8.89
CA LEU A 84 -4.08 -19.50 -9.69
C LEU A 84 -3.17 -20.55 -9.03
N ALA A 85 -2.04 -20.12 -8.47
CA ALA A 85 -1.15 -21.00 -7.72
C ALA A 85 -1.84 -21.57 -6.47
N LYS A 86 -2.59 -20.76 -5.74
CA LYS A 86 -3.40 -21.21 -4.60
C LYS A 86 -4.42 -22.27 -5.03
N GLU A 87 -5.13 -22.06 -6.12
CA GLU A 87 -6.11 -23.04 -6.65
C GLU A 87 -5.44 -24.36 -7.02
N THR A 88 -4.25 -24.29 -7.64
CA THR A 88 -3.47 -25.48 -8.03
C THR A 88 -3.05 -26.30 -6.80
N ILE A 89 -2.52 -25.64 -5.76
CA ILE A 89 -2.11 -26.31 -4.51
C ILE A 89 -3.31 -26.95 -3.79
N LEU A 90 -4.47 -26.29 -3.82
CA LEU A 90 -5.68 -26.82 -3.16
C LEU A 90 -6.35 -27.97 -3.94
N THR A 91 -6.02 -28.14 -5.23
CA THR A 91 -6.56 -29.20 -6.09
C THR A 91 -5.60 -30.36 -6.28
N GLU A 92 -4.32 -30.22 -5.94
CA GLU A 92 -3.37 -31.34 -5.82
C GLU A 92 -3.78 -32.26 -4.66
N THR A 93 -4.38 -33.39 -5.00
CA THR A 93 -4.63 -34.49 -4.06
C THR A 93 -3.28 -35.16 -3.73
N PHE A 94 -2.81 -35.02 -2.49
CA PHE A 94 -1.66 -35.78 -1.97
C PHE A 94 -1.94 -37.28 -1.90
#